data_AF-A0A7C7GGJ2-F1
#
_entry.id   AF-A0A7C7GGJ2-F1
#
_cell.length_a   1.000
_cell.length_b   1.000
_cell.length_c   1.000
_cell.angle_alpha   90.00
_cell.angle_beta   90.00
_cell.angle_gamma   90.00
#
_symmetry.space_group_name_H-M   'P 1'
#
loop_
_entity.id
_entity.type
_entity.pdbx_description
1 polymer ?
#
loop_
_entity_poly.entity_id
_entity_poly.type
_entity_poly.pdbx_seq_one_letter_code
_entity_poly.pdbx_strand_id
1 'polypeptide(L)'
;MSNIWDDLKKNLKVWGSAAAVKAEEFGKAAASKTEEITKIGRVKLQMHQLQRELDKTLQALGEFVFGATDDENVSNFTGNEKYYSTIEKAKILKLKIAEKEGEIEKIRQEFEETAKSIKLEISEPIHSPEESA
;
A
#
# COMPACT_ATOMS: atom_id res chain seq x y z
N MET A 1 56.20 17.30 -8.68
CA MET A 1 55.23 17.78 -7.67
C MET A 1 53.85 17.62 -8.28
N SER A 2 53.02 16.74 -7.73
CA SER A 2 51.67 16.49 -8.23
C SER A 2 50.81 17.73 -8.03
N ASN A 3 50.14 18.18 -9.09
CA ASN A 3 49.28 19.34 -9.05
C ASN A 3 48.05 19.00 -8.20
N ILE A 4 47.98 19.61 -7.02
CA ILE A 4 46.83 19.52 -6.11
C ILE A 4 45.52 19.82 -6.85
N TRP A 5 45.56 20.67 -7.88
CA TRP A 5 44.44 20.98 -8.76
C TRP A 5 44.00 19.82 -9.67
N ASP A 6 44.93 19.02 -10.17
CA ASP A 6 44.63 17.83 -10.99
C ASP A 6 44.06 16.70 -10.13
N ASP A 7 44.56 16.54 -8.90
CA ASP A 7 43.97 15.62 -7.91
C ASP A 7 42.59 16.09 -7.44
N LEU A 8 42.36 17.41 -7.30
CA LEU A 8 41.03 17.95 -7.01
C LEU A 8 40.05 17.72 -8.16
N LYS A 9 40.48 17.92 -9.41
CA LYS A 9 39.67 17.63 -10.60
C LYS A 9 39.38 16.15 -10.76
N LYS A 10 40.36 15.27 -10.49
CA LYS A 10 40.16 13.81 -10.49
C LYS A 10 39.12 13.41 -9.45
N ASN A 11 39.26 13.89 -8.21
CA ASN A 11 38.31 13.60 -7.14
C ASN A 11 36.93 14.22 -7.38
N LEU A 12 36.85 15.42 -7.95
CA LEU A 12 35.58 16.07 -8.32
C LEU A 12 34.84 15.32 -9.43
N LYS A 13 35.57 14.72 -10.39
CA LYS A 13 34.96 13.91 -11.46
C LYS A 13 34.40 12.60 -10.91
N VAL A 14 35.12 11.96 -9.97
CA VAL A 14 34.67 10.76 -9.24
C VAL A 14 33.49 11.09 -8.31
N TRP A 15 33.50 12.24 -7.65
CA TRP A 15 32.36 12.74 -6.85
C TRP A 15 31.17 13.14 -7.71
N GLY A 16 31.38 13.72 -8.89
CA GLY A 16 30.32 14.10 -9.82
C GLY A 16 29.58 12.88 -10.37
N SER A 17 30.32 11.83 -10.76
CA SER A 17 29.72 10.56 -11.18
C SER A 17 29.05 9.82 -10.02
N ALA A 18 29.67 9.78 -8.84
CA ALA A 18 29.07 9.18 -7.65
C ALA A 18 27.83 9.94 -7.17
N ALA A 19 27.81 11.28 -7.26
CA ALA A 19 26.65 12.10 -6.93
C ALA A 19 25.51 11.94 -7.93
N ALA A 20 25.81 11.80 -9.23
CA ALA A 20 24.80 11.53 -10.25
C ALA A 20 24.14 10.16 -10.05
N VAL A 21 24.94 9.10 -9.81
CA VAL A 21 24.44 7.75 -9.51
C VAL A 21 23.58 7.76 -8.24
N LYS A 22 24.06 8.42 -7.19
CA LYS A 22 23.32 8.54 -5.93
C LYS A 22 22.02 9.33 -6.08
N ALA A 23 21.99 10.39 -6.89
CA ALA A 23 20.78 11.14 -7.20
C ALA A 23 19.76 10.31 -8.02
N GLU A 24 20.24 9.50 -8.97
CA GLU A 24 19.40 8.58 -9.73
C GLU A 24 18.74 7.53 -8.82
N GLU A 25 19.49 6.96 -7.87
CA GLU A 25 19.00 6.00 -6.88
C GLU A 25 17.96 6.61 -5.93
N PHE A 26 18.20 7.84 -5.44
CA PHE A 26 17.19 8.59 -4.67
C PHE A 26 15.93 8.87 -5.49
N GLY A 27 16.08 9.18 -6.78
CA GLY A 27 14.96 9.35 -7.72
C GLY A 27 14.13 8.08 -7.87
N LYS A 28 14.79 6.92 -8.03
CA LYS A 28 14.14 5.60 -8.08
C LYS A 28 13.39 5.28 -6.79
N ALA A 29 13.99 5.55 -5.63
CA ALA A 29 13.36 5.34 -4.33
C ALA A 29 12.11 6.24 -4.13
N ALA A 30 12.18 7.51 -4.51
CA ALA A 30 11.05 8.43 -4.42
C ALA A 30 9.91 8.06 -5.37
N ALA A 31 10.23 7.64 -6.60
CA ALA A 31 9.25 7.16 -7.58
C ALA A 31 8.53 5.90 -7.07
N SER A 32 9.28 4.93 -6.55
CA SER A 32 8.75 3.70 -5.95
C SER A 32 7.81 4.02 -4.77
N LYS A 33 8.22 4.89 -3.84
CA LYS A 33 7.36 5.29 -2.70
C LYS A 33 6.07 5.98 -3.16
N THR A 34 6.15 6.80 -4.21
CA THR A 34 4.98 7.48 -4.78
C THR A 34 4.01 6.48 -5.42
N GLU A 35 4.54 5.46 -6.10
CA GLU A 35 3.75 4.38 -6.67
C GLU A 35 3.04 3.56 -5.58
N GLU A 36 3.72 3.21 -4.49
CA GLU A 36 3.14 2.53 -3.32
C GLU A 36 1.93 3.28 -2.78
N ILE A 37 2.11 4.58 -2.48
CA ILE A 37 1.06 5.45 -1.94
C ILE A 37 -0.13 5.49 -2.90
N THR A 38 0.14 5.58 -4.20
CA THR A 38 -0.91 5.63 -5.23
C THR A 38 -1.69 4.31 -5.30
N LYS A 39 -1.00 3.16 -5.29
CA LYS A 39 -1.64 1.83 -5.29
C LYS A 39 -2.50 1.63 -4.03
N ILE A 40 -1.94 1.87 -2.85
CA ILE A 40 -2.66 1.79 -1.57
C ILE A 40 -3.86 2.75 -1.58
N GLY A 41 -3.70 3.97 -2.10
CA GLY A 41 -4.77 4.95 -2.21
C GLY A 41 -5.96 4.45 -3.02
N ARG A 42 -5.73 3.80 -4.18
CA ARG A 42 -6.80 3.20 -4.98
C ARG A 42 -7.54 2.10 -4.22
N VAL A 43 -6.81 1.20 -3.56
CA VAL A 43 -7.41 0.11 -2.77
C VAL A 43 -8.23 0.67 -1.61
N LYS A 44 -7.75 1.70 -0.91
CA LYS A 44 -8.49 2.37 0.17
C LYS A 44 -9.78 3.01 -0.31
N LEU A 45 -9.79 3.64 -1.49
CA LEU A 45 -11.02 4.21 -2.06
C LEU A 45 -12.08 3.12 -2.29
N GLN A 46 -11.69 1.98 -2.84
CA GLN A 46 -12.59 0.83 -3.02
C GLN A 46 -13.07 0.25 -1.68
N MET A 47 -12.16 0.10 -0.71
CA MET A 47 -12.49 -0.37 0.64
C MET A 47 -13.49 0.56 1.33
N HIS A 48 -13.32 1.89 1.22
CA HIS A 48 -14.26 2.86 1.76
C HIS A 48 -15.64 2.80 1.09
N GLN A 49 -15.71 2.49 -0.22
CA GLN A 49 -17.00 2.27 -0.88
C GLN A 49 -17.71 1.03 -0.30
N LEU A 50 -16.98 -0.06 -0.08
CA LEU A 50 -17.51 -1.28 0.54
C LEU A 50 -17.97 -1.04 1.99
N GLN A 51 -17.19 -0.27 2.78
CA GLN A 51 -17.56 0.12 4.14
C GLN A 51 -18.87 0.93 4.16
N ARG A 52 -19.02 1.92 3.28
CA ARG A 52 -20.28 2.67 3.16
C ARG A 52 -21.45 1.78 2.75
N GLU A 53 -21.22 0.79 1.90
CA GLU A 53 -22.27 -0.17 1.54
C GLU A 53 -22.65 -1.07 2.71
N LEU A 54 -21.67 -1.49 3.52
CA LEU A 54 -21.91 -2.25 4.75
C LEU A 54 -22.73 -1.42 5.75
N ASP A 55 -22.37 -0.15 5.97
CA ASP A 55 -23.10 0.75 6.86
C ASP A 55 -24.57 0.89 6.43
N LYS A 56 -24.82 1.12 5.13
CA LYS A 56 -26.19 1.18 4.58
C LYS A 56 -26.94 -0.14 4.76
N THR A 57 -26.25 -1.27 4.58
CA THR A 57 -26.86 -2.59 4.72
C THR A 57 -27.25 -2.87 6.17
N LEU A 58 -26.39 -2.49 7.13
CA LEU A 58 -26.67 -2.62 8.56
C LEU A 58 -27.75 -1.65 9.02
N GLN A 59 -27.77 -0.43 8.50
CA GLN A 59 -28.84 0.53 8.75
C GLN A 59 -30.19 -0.02 8.27
N ALA A 60 -30.26 -0.51 7.03
CA ALA A 60 -31.49 -1.10 6.47
C ALA A 60 -31.95 -2.34 7.26
N LEU A 61 -31.01 -3.16 7.75
CA LEU A 61 -31.33 -4.27 8.65
C LEU A 61 -31.91 -3.78 9.97
N GLY A 62 -31.30 -2.77 10.58
CA GLY A 62 -31.75 -2.18 11.84
C GLY A 62 -33.13 -1.55 11.72
N GLU A 63 -33.37 -0.76 10.67
CA GLU A 63 -34.68 -0.18 10.35
C GLU A 63 -35.75 -1.27 10.17
N PHE A 64 -35.41 -2.33 9.44
CA PHE A 64 -36.31 -3.46 9.23
C PHE A 64 -36.64 -4.20 10.53
N VAL A 65 -35.64 -4.51 11.35
CA VAL A 65 -35.84 -5.22 12.63
C VAL A 65 -36.64 -4.36 13.60
N PHE A 66 -36.34 -3.06 13.66
CA PHE A 66 -37.06 -2.12 14.52
C PHE A 66 -38.54 -2.05 14.13
N GLY A 67 -38.86 -1.80 12.86
CA GLY A 67 -40.23 -1.74 12.37
C GLY A 67 -40.99 -3.06 12.58
N ALA A 68 -40.36 -4.20 12.27
CA ALA A 68 -40.98 -5.50 12.50
C ALA A 68 -41.27 -5.77 13.99
N THR A 69 -40.45 -5.25 14.90
CA THR A 69 -40.65 -5.44 16.34
C THR A 69 -41.72 -4.49 16.88
N ASP A 70 -41.69 -3.22 16.48
CA ASP A 70 -42.58 -2.16 16.99
C ASP A 70 -43.99 -2.26 16.39
N ASP A 71 -44.09 -2.45 15.06
CA ASP A 71 -45.36 -2.44 14.34
C ASP A 71 -46.07 -3.81 14.37
N GLU A 72 -45.31 -4.89 14.25
CA GLU A 72 -45.84 -6.25 14.03
C GLU A 72 -45.62 -7.19 15.24
N ASN A 73 -44.96 -6.72 16.31
CA ASN A 73 -44.56 -7.53 17.48
C ASN A 73 -43.79 -8.81 17.11
N VAL A 74 -43.00 -8.77 16.04
CA VAL A 74 -42.18 -9.89 15.58
C VAL A 74 -41.14 -10.22 16.65
N SER A 75 -41.25 -11.40 17.25
CA SER A 75 -40.31 -11.88 18.29
C SER A 75 -39.13 -12.68 17.73
N ASN A 76 -39.23 -13.17 16.48
CA ASN A 76 -38.14 -13.85 15.77
C ASN A 76 -38.31 -13.74 14.24
N PHE A 77 -37.21 -13.91 13.49
CA PHE A 77 -37.17 -13.75 12.03
C PHE A 77 -37.11 -15.08 11.27
N THR A 78 -37.54 -16.19 11.88
CA THR A 78 -37.48 -17.50 11.23
C THR A 78 -38.30 -17.50 9.94
N GLY A 79 -37.69 -17.96 8.84
CA GLY A 79 -38.33 -17.94 7.52
C GLY A 79 -38.41 -16.57 6.85
N ASN A 80 -37.89 -15.50 7.47
CA ASN A 80 -37.89 -14.17 6.86
C ASN A 80 -36.73 -14.01 5.85
N GLU A 81 -37.03 -14.18 4.57
CA GLU A 81 -36.05 -14.12 3.49
C GLU A 81 -35.32 -12.77 3.41
N LYS A 82 -36.03 -11.66 3.63
CA LYS A 82 -35.45 -10.31 3.62
C LYS A 82 -34.42 -10.13 4.73
N TYR A 83 -34.72 -10.63 5.93
CA TYR A 83 -33.79 -10.60 7.07
C TYR A 83 -32.50 -11.36 6.75
N TYR A 84 -32.61 -12.62 6.31
CA TYR A 84 -31.45 -13.46 6.04
C TYR A 84 -30.62 -12.97 4.85
N SER A 85 -31.25 -12.52 3.76
CA SER A 85 -30.54 -11.97 2.61
C SER A 85 -29.76 -10.70 2.96
N THR A 86 -30.30 -9.84 3.83
CA THR A 86 -29.61 -8.63 4.30
C THR A 86 -28.40 -8.97 5.19
N ILE A 87 -28.54 -9.97 6.07
CA ILE A 87 -27.41 -10.50 6.87
C ILE A 87 -26.33 -11.09 5.98
N GLU A 88 -26.70 -11.90 4.99
CA GLU A 88 -25.75 -12.54 4.10
C GLU A 88 -24.98 -11.50 3.28
N LYS A 89 -25.69 -10.49 2.77
CA LYS A 89 -25.05 -9.34 2.12
C LYS A 89 -24.03 -8.66 3.04
N ALA A 90 -24.36 -8.42 4.30
CA ALA A 90 -23.45 -7.82 5.27
C ALA A 90 -22.20 -8.70 5.52
N LYS A 91 -22.36 -10.03 5.61
CA LYS A 91 -21.23 -10.96 5.75
C LYS A 91 -20.30 -10.91 4.54
N ILE A 92 -20.85 -10.96 3.33
CA ILE A 92 -20.08 -10.87 2.09
C ILE A 92 -19.30 -9.54 2.03
N LEU A 93 -19.93 -8.43 2.40
CA LEU A 93 -19.25 -7.13 2.44
C LEU A 93 -18.09 -7.12 3.44
N LYS A 94 -18.27 -7.71 4.63
CA LYS A 94 -17.18 -7.85 5.62
C LYS A 94 -16.00 -8.67 5.06
N LEU A 95 -16.27 -9.77 4.36
CA LEU A 95 -15.21 -10.58 3.72
C LEU A 95 -14.45 -9.77 2.67
N LYS A 96 -15.17 -9.05 1.80
CA LYS A 96 -14.55 -8.19 0.78
C LYS A 96 -13.70 -7.06 1.37
N ILE A 97 -14.11 -6.49 2.51
CA ILE A 97 -13.31 -5.49 3.23
C ILE A 97 -12.03 -6.12 3.75
N ALA A 98 -12.10 -7.30 4.37
CA ALA A 98 -10.93 -8.02 4.86
C ALA A 98 -9.96 -8.40 3.73
N GLU A 99 -10.47 -8.79 2.55
CA GLU A 99 -9.64 -9.01 1.36
C GLU A 99 -8.89 -7.74 0.93
N LYS A 100 -9.55 -6.58 0.96
CA LYS A 100 -8.93 -5.28 0.63
C LYS A 100 -7.88 -4.86 1.65
N GLU A 101 -8.09 -5.15 2.94
CA GLU A 101 -7.08 -4.95 3.99
C GLU A 101 -5.85 -5.82 3.73
N GLY A 102 -6.05 -7.10 3.36
CA GLY A 102 -4.99 -8.00 2.96
C GLY A 102 -4.24 -7.55 1.71
N GLU A 103 -4.93 -6.98 0.72
CA GLU A 103 -4.32 -6.39 -0.48
C GLU A 103 -3.40 -5.21 -0.13
N ILE A 104 -3.83 -4.32 0.78
CA ILE A 104 -2.99 -3.22 1.28
C ILE A 104 -1.72 -3.75 1.94
N GLU A 105 -1.83 -4.80 2.74
CA GLU A 105 -0.68 -5.38 3.45
C GLU A 105 0.31 -6.04 2.49
N LYS A 106 -0.17 -6.76 1.47
CA LYS A 106 0.68 -7.30 0.40
C LYS A 106 1.45 -6.20 -0.33
N ILE A 107 0.77 -5.11 -0.70
CA ILE A 107 1.42 -3.96 -1.33
C ILE A 107 2.51 -3.41 -0.41
N ARG A 108 2.25 -3.23 0.89
CA ARG A 108 3.28 -2.75 1.83
C ARG A 108 4.50 -3.66 1.86
N GLN A 109 4.30 -4.97 1.91
CA GLN A 109 5.38 -5.96 1.94
C GLN A 109 6.22 -5.93 0.65
N GLU A 110 5.58 -5.93 -0.51
CA GLU A 110 6.26 -5.83 -1.81
C GLU A 110 7.15 -4.59 -1.91
N PHE A 111 6.67 -3.44 -1.43
CA PHE A 111 7.43 -2.20 -1.45
C PHE A 111 8.52 -2.14 -0.37
N GLU A 112 8.32 -2.76 0.81
CA GLU A 112 9.38 -2.91 1.80
C GLU A 112 10.54 -3.79 1.31
N GLU A 113 10.25 -4.87 0.60
CA GLU A 113 11.26 -5.73 -0.04
C GLU A 113 12.03 -4.97 -1.11
N THR A 114 11.32 -4.22 -1.96
CA THR A 114 11.92 -3.36 -2.99
C THR A 114 12.77 -2.23 -2.38
N ALA A 115 12.34 -1.65 -1.25
CA ALA A 115 13.12 -0.61 -0.58
C ALA A 115 14.39 -1.19 0.07
N LYS A 116 14.37 -2.44 0.54
CA LYS A 116 15.54 -3.15 1.08
C LYS A 116 16.57 -3.46 -0.01
N SER A 117 16.14 -3.88 -1.21
CA SER A 117 17.06 -4.12 -2.33
C SER A 117 17.77 -2.84 -2.77
N ILE A 118 17.04 -1.72 -2.92
CA ILE A 118 17.63 -0.42 -3.27
C ILE A 118 18.62 0.05 -2.19
N LYS A 119 18.33 -0.18 -0.90
CA LYS A 119 19.27 0.16 0.18
C LYS A 119 20.55 -0.69 0.17
N LEU A 120 20.46 -1.96 -0.23
CA LEU A 120 21.63 -2.83 -0.37
C LEU A 120 22.53 -2.35 -1.52
N GLU A 121 21.95 -1.97 -2.65
CA GLU A 121 22.69 -1.39 -3.80
C GLU A 121 23.44 -0.10 -3.41
N ILE A 122 22.85 0.77 -2.58
CA ILE A 122 23.48 2.00 -2.08
C ILE A 122 24.66 1.72 -1.12
N SER A 123 24.71 0.53 -0.50
CA SER A 123 25.68 0.18 0.53
C SER A 123 26.92 -0.56 0.01
N GLU A 124 26.89 -1.09 -1.22
CA GLU A 124 28.06 -1.73 -1.81
C GLU A 124 29.08 -0.67 -2.26
N PRO A 125 30.33 -0.70 -1.76
CA PRO A 125 31.38 0.14 -2.29
C PRO A 125 31.72 -0.35 -3.69
N ILE A 126 31.73 0.58 -4.66
CA ILE A 126 32.20 0.34 -6.02
C ILE A 126 33.65 -0.16 -5.92
N HIS A 127 33.87 -1.48 -5.99
CA HIS A 127 35.20 -2.03 -6.17
C HIS A 127 35.64 -1.65 -7.59
N SER A 128 36.52 -0.65 -7.68
CA SER A 128 37.25 -0.41 -8.92
C SER A 128 38.01 -1.69 -9.25
N PRO A 129 38.01 -2.19 -10.50
CA PRO A 129 38.98 -3.18 -10.91
C PRO A 129 40.35 -2.49 -10.84
N GLU A 130 41.18 -2.90 -9.88
CA GLU A 130 42.60 -2.57 -9.90
C GLU A 130 43.21 -3.29 -11.11
N GLU A 131 43.77 -2.49 -12.02
CA GLU A 131 44.70 -2.95 -13.05
C GLU A 131 45.84 -3.72 -12.37
N SER A 132 45.85 -5.04 -12.53
CA SER A 132 47.02 -5.87 -12.26
C SER A 132 48.00 -5.76 -13.43
N ALA A 133 49.10 -5.03 -13.16
CA ALA A 133 50.48 -5.16 -13.65
C ALA A 133 50.77 -5.38 -15.14
#